data_AF-X0R159-F1
#
_entry.id   AF-X0R159-F1
#
_cell.length_a   1.000
_cell.length_b   1.000
_cell.length_c   1.000
_cell.angle_alpha   90.00
_cell.angle_beta   90.00
_cell.angle_gamma   90.00
#
_symmetry.space_group_name_H-M   'P 1'
#
loop_
_entity.id
_entity.type
_entity.pdbx_description
1 polymer ?
#
loop_
_entity_poly.entity_id
_entity_poly.type
_entity_poly.pdbx_seq_one_letter_code
_entity_poly.pdbx_strand_id
1 'polypeptide(L)'
;MINFTDVDTTDILTLNYVKAQNQFSYGSGNTLTSLTNAQKTALENIFSVTKTDNSSGNWNINASSTALDFIPVGQSVTIRYAVQVNDGKGITTVANGNELSSSSVRYVEVTITGTNDNPILVNDTARIQEDNLLAANLFSNDTNDIDFGEKLTVESYSINGTSYLVTVATGSNTAKDVTIDTVKIGSIVINSDGSYTFTPVANFSGKVPEITVQVSNGLASTNPNRFNGEEKLNITVDPVSDGPGLTAVSVSTPEDTKVALGLKAPTITDKTDLDGTSNFTDNPERIGLITLSGVPNGAVLSYGSTSFTSTGNNITVLISDFVTEGKIISNPGTPTITMTKAEFEGLELTPPRDNATNISINMSATEFEVDNSGSVIKVDSNGTIVTTGATPLQGLLLRSKLMSMFKR
;
A
#
# COMPACT_ATOMS: atom_id res chain seq x y z
N MET A 1 43.16 33.52 -5.26
CA MET A 1 43.98 34.45 -4.46
C MET A 1 43.35 35.83 -4.50
N ILE A 2 43.25 36.50 -3.36
CA ILE A 2 42.74 37.87 -3.18
C ILE A 2 43.91 38.69 -2.67
N ASN A 3 44.24 39.81 -3.33
CA ASN A 3 45.33 40.69 -2.94
C ASN A 3 44.76 42.02 -2.47
N PHE A 4 45.38 42.60 -1.44
CA PHE A 4 44.99 43.87 -0.85
C PHE A 4 46.21 44.59 -0.29
N THR A 5 46.09 45.90 -0.16
CA THR A 5 47.16 46.78 0.32
C THR A 5 46.56 47.80 1.27
N ASP A 6 47.33 48.13 2.30
CA ASP A 6 47.05 49.23 3.21
C ASP A 6 48.14 50.28 3.07
N VAL A 7 47.75 51.55 3.15
CA VAL A 7 48.66 52.68 3.20
C VAL A 7 49.40 52.70 4.54
N ASP A 8 48.73 52.31 5.63
CA ASP A 8 49.37 52.05 6.92
C ASP A 8 49.86 50.60 6.99
N THR A 9 51.16 50.42 6.82
CA THR A 9 51.78 49.08 6.86
C THR A 9 51.89 48.48 8.28
N THR A 10 51.51 49.22 9.32
CA THR A 10 51.56 48.75 10.71
C THR A 10 50.29 48.03 11.15
N ASP A 11 49.22 48.11 10.36
CA ASP A 11 47.92 47.53 10.70
C ASP A 11 47.83 46.04 10.40
N ILE A 12 47.04 45.32 11.20
CA ILE A 12 46.75 43.90 10.96
C ILE A 12 45.38 43.81 10.31
N LEU A 13 45.38 43.52 9.02
CA LEU A 13 44.15 43.46 8.23
C LEU A 13 43.35 42.19 8.52
N THR A 14 42.03 42.27 8.38
CA THR A 14 41.12 41.11 8.38
C THR A 14 40.47 40.98 7.01
N LEU A 15 40.37 39.75 6.49
CA LEU A 15 39.65 39.46 5.25
C LEU A 15 38.31 38.81 5.62
N ASN A 16 37.22 39.48 5.27
CA ASN A 16 35.88 39.07 5.64
C ASN A 16 35.06 38.70 4.41
N TYR A 17 34.25 37.65 4.55
CA TYR A 17 33.20 37.30 3.59
C TYR A 17 31.86 37.88 4.06
N VAL A 18 31.27 38.77 3.26
CA VAL A 18 30.10 39.57 3.63
C VAL A 18 28.85 39.02 2.94
N LYS A 19 28.34 37.88 3.44
CA LYS A 19 27.21 37.11 2.84
C LYS A 19 26.05 37.98 2.35
N ALA A 20 25.60 38.93 3.18
CA ALA A 20 24.45 39.80 2.89
C ALA A 20 24.61 40.69 1.64
N GLN A 21 25.83 40.83 1.10
CA GLN A 21 26.13 41.64 -0.08
C GLN A 21 26.42 40.81 -1.34
N ASN A 22 26.23 39.49 -1.28
CA ASN A 22 26.35 38.63 -2.45
C ASN A 22 25.36 39.03 -3.54
N GLN A 23 25.80 38.92 -4.79
CA GLN A 23 24.95 39.13 -5.96
C GLN A 23 24.78 37.81 -6.69
N PHE A 24 23.54 37.46 -7.00
CA PHE A 24 23.20 36.26 -7.76
C PHE A 24 22.68 36.69 -9.12
N SER A 25 23.27 36.13 -10.17
CA SER A 25 22.81 36.27 -11.55
C SER A 25 22.59 34.90 -12.18
N TYR A 26 21.67 34.85 -13.13
CA TYR A 26 21.29 33.64 -13.86
C TYR A 26 21.78 33.77 -15.30
N GLY A 27 22.27 32.68 -15.88
CA GLY A 27 22.69 32.64 -17.28
C GLY A 27 21.58 33.09 -18.23
N SER A 28 21.97 33.69 -19.36
CA SER A 28 21.03 34.08 -20.41
C SER A 28 20.39 32.83 -21.03
N GLY A 29 19.05 32.75 -21.02
CA GLY A 29 18.31 31.59 -21.53
C GLY A 29 18.00 30.54 -20.45
N ASN A 30 18.35 30.80 -19.19
CA ASN A 30 18.04 29.88 -18.12
C ASN A 30 16.54 29.83 -17.77
N THR A 31 16.04 28.63 -17.47
CA THR A 31 14.71 28.43 -16.85
C THR A 31 14.71 28.85 -15.38
N LEU A 32 15.84 28.67 -14.70
CA LEU A 32 16.07 29.14 -13.34
C LEU A 32 16.25 30.68 -13.34
N THR A 33 15.25 31.38 -12.82
CA THR A 33 15.22 32.86 -12.76
C THR A 33 15.27 33.43 -11.35
N SER A 34 15.13 32.58 -10.33
CA SER A 34 15.19 32.95 -8.93
C SER A 34 15.64 31.78 -8.05
N LEU A 35 16.09 32.08 -6.84
CA LEU A 35 16.45 31.10 -5.82
C LEU A 35 15.59 31.28 -4.56
N THR A 36 15.19 30.17 -3.96
CA THR A 36 14.61 30.15 -2.60
C THR A 36 15.64 30.58 -1.55
N ASN A 37 15.17 30.94 -0.36
CA ASN A 37 16.07 31.31 0.75
C ASN A 37 16.99 30.15 1.15
N ALA A 38 16.51 28.91 1.11
CA ALA A 38 17.31 27.72 1.41
C ALA A 38 18.44 27.54 0.37
N GLN A 39 18.13 27.66 -0.92
CA GLN A 39 19.13 27.57 -2.00
C GLN A 39 20.18 28.70 -1.92
N LYS A 40 19.76 29.94 -1.62
CA LYS A 40 20.70 31.05 -1.38
C LYS A 40 21.62 30.77 -0.20
N THR A 41 21.06 30.31 0.92
CA THR A 41 21.83 29.97 2.13
C THR A 41 22.85 28.85 1.85
N ALA A 42 22.45 27.84 1.08
CA ALA A 42 23.35 26.78 0.64
C ALA A 42 24.54 27.31 -0.18
N LEU A 43 24.26 28.10 -1.22
CA LEU A 43 25.29 28.76 -2.03
C LEU A 43 26.16 29.71 -1.20
N GLU A 44 25.59 30.39 -0.21
CA GLU A 44 26.37 31.23 0.69
C GLU A 44 27.33 30.42 1.58
N ASN A 45 26.99 29.18 1.93
CA ASN A 45 27.76 28.34 2.85
C ASN A 45 28.89 27.56 2.18
N ILE A 46 28.88 27.38 0.85
CA ILE A 46 29.97 26.71 0.15
C ILE A 46 31.22 27.60 -0.01
N PHE A 47 31.08 28.92 0.11
CA PHE A 47 32.18 29.87 -0.06
C PHE A 47 32.84 30.24 1.26
N SER A 48 34.17 30.29 1.25
CA SER A 48 34.97 30.73 2.40
C SER A 48 36.19 31.52 1.95
N VAL A 49 36.68 32.39 2.83
CA VAL A 49 37.93 33.12 2.66
C VAL A 49 38.84 32.85 3.86
N THR A 50 40.13 32.77 3.59
CA THR A 50 41.17 32.60 4.60
C THR A 50 42.28 33.60 4.32
N LYS A 51 42.55 34.49 5.26
CA LYS A 51 43.73 35.37 5.18
C LYS A 51 45.01 34.53 5.25
N THR A 52 45.95 34.78 4.35
CA THR A 52 47.25 34.10 4.30
C THR A 52 48.36 34.95 4.90
N ASP A 53 48.36 36.25 4.60
CA ASP A 53 49.28 37.23 5.19
C ASP A 53 48.62 38.62 5.23
N ASN A 54 49.39 39.66 5.56
CA ASN A 54 48.84 41.02 5.69
C ASN A 54 48.61 41.77 4.36
N SER A 55 48.75 41.09 3.24
CA SER A 55 48.55 41.61 1.89
C SER A 55 47.76 40.66 0.98
N SER A 56 47.49 39.44 1.44
CA SER A 56 46.87 38.40 0.63
C SER A 56 45.96 37.46 1.43
N GLY A 57 45.04 36.84 0.69
CA GLY A 57 44.19 35.76 1.18
C GLY A 57 43.82 34.78 0.08
N ASN A 58 43.31 33.63 0.50
CA ASN A 58 42.75 32.62 -0.37
C ASN A 58 41.23 32.56 -0.22
N TRP A 59 40.59 31.99 -1.23
CA TRP A 59 39.18 31.67 -1.22
C TRP A 59 39.01 30.21 -1.61
N ASN A 60 37.94 29.58 -1.15
CA ASN A 60 37.61 28.21 -1.45
C ASN A 60 36.10 28.03 -1.68
N ILE A 61 35.76 27.08 -2.56
CA ILE A 61 34.41 26.59 -2.78
C ILE A 61 34.37 25.11 -2.37
N ASN A 62 33.51 24.77 -1.41
CA ASN A 62 33.24 23.38 -1.06
C ASN A 62 32.08 22.83 -1.90
N ALA A 63 32.41 22.19 -3.02
CA ALA A 63 31.43 21.67 -3.98
C ALA A 63 30.79 20.32 -3.59
N SER A 64 31.14 19.71 -2.45
CA SER A 64 30.55 18.43 -2.03
C SER A 64 29.14 18.55 -1.45
N SER A 65 28.49 19.69 -1.64
CA SER A 65 27.19 20.00 -1.07
C SER A 65 26.10 19.64 -2.07
N THR A 66 25.27 18.65 -1.73
CA THR A 66 24.06 18.27 -2.50
C THR A 66 23.03 19.39 -2.63
N ALA A 67 23.23 20.48 -1.89
CA ALA A 67 22.41 21.67 -2.01
C ALA A 67 22.64 22.48 -3.31
N LEU A 68 23.44 21.97 -4.25
CA LEU A 68 23.65 22.53 -5.60
C LEU A 68 22.93 21.74 -6.70
N ASP A 69 22.45 20.55 -6.37
CA ASP A 69 21.84 19.58 -7.29
C ASP A 69 20.54 20.11 -7.93
N PHE A 70 20.02 21.25 -7.48
CA PHE A 70 18.81 21.86 -8.04
C PHE A 70 19.03 22.62 -9.35
N ILE A 71 20.28 22.81 -9.78
CA ILE A 71 20.60 23.56 -10.99
C ILE A 71 20.55 22.59 -12.17
N PRO A 72 19.59 22.75 -13.13
CA PRO A 72 19.45 21.80 -14.23
C PRO A 72 20.66 21.75 -15.15
N VAL A 73 20.88 20.62 -15.82
CA VAL A 73 21.97 20.48 -16.79
C VAL A 73 21.95 21.57 -17.85
N GLY A 74 23.12 22.16 -18.09
CA GLY A 74 23.30 23.26 -19.03
C GLY A 74 22.85 24.62 -18.49
N GLN A 75 22.20 24.68 -17.32
CA GLN A 75 21.93 25.92 -16.61
C GLN A 75 23.10 26.33 -15.74
N SER A 76 23.15 27.61 -15.40
CA SER A 76 24.19 28.14 -14.52
C SER A 76 23.73 29.26 -13.61
N VAL A 77 24.23 29.25 -12.37
CA VAL A 77 24.10 30.37 -11.44
C VAL A 77 25.48 31.00 -11.31
N THR A 78 25.56 32.31 -11.53
CA THR A 78 26.77 33.07 -11.25
C THR A 78 26.58 33.83 -9.94
N ILE A 79 27.49 33.61 -9.01
CA ILE A 79 27.51 34.24 -7.70
C ILE A 79 28.73 35.14 -7.62
N ARG A 80 28.49 36.41 -7.30
CA ARG A 80 29.54 37.37 -6.95
C ARG A 80 29.60 37.43 -5.43
N TYR A 81 30.55 36.70 -4.85
CA TYR A 81 30.77 36.64 -3.40
C TYR A 81 31.45 37.91 -2.91
N ALA A 82 30.78 38.65 -2.03
CA ALA A 82 31.27 39.91 -1.49
C ALA A 82 32.38 39.68 -0.47
N VAL A 83 33.56 40.23 -0.73
CA VAL A 83 34.70 40.23 0.19
C VAL A 83 35.09 41.65 0.55
N GLN A 84 35.50 41.84 1.80
CA GLN A 84 35.89 43.14 2.32
C GLN A 84 37.08 42.98 3.26
N VAL A 85 38.02 43.91 3.18
CA VAL A 85 39.17 43.97 4.07
C VAL A 85 38.94 45.05 5.10
N ASN A 86 39.32 44.80 6.36
CA ASN A 86 39.19 45.77 7.45
C ASN A 86 40.48 45.89 8.27
N ASP A 87 40.88 47.12 8.58
CA ASP A 87 42.13 47.46 9.28
C ASP A 87 42.04 47.42 10.82
N GLY A 88 40.83 47.23 11.37
CA GLY A 88 40.57 47.15 12.80
C GLY A 88 40.51 48.50 13.53
N LYS A 89 40.64 49.65 12.86
CA LYS A 89 40.65 50.99 13.50
C LYS A 89 39.27 51.52 13.87
N GLY A 90 38.20 50.90 13.35
CA GLY A 90 36.81 51.25 13.67
C GLY A 90 36.32 52.59 13.09
N ILE A 91 37.02 53.17 12.11
CA ILE A 91 36.63 54.42 11.44
C ILE A 91 35.53 54.13 10.42
N THR A 92 34.34 54.68 10.67
CA THR A 92 33.14 54.45 9.85
C THR A 92 32.71 55.67 9.03
N THR A 93 33.35 56.83 9.25
CA THR A 93 33.13 58.07 8.50
C THR A 93 34.45 58.76 8.19
N VAL A 94 34.64 59.17 6.93
CA VAL A 94 35.77 60.01 6.53
C VAL A 94 35.68 61.37 7.21
N ALA A 95 36.64 61.67 8.09
CA ALA A 95 36.78 62.95 8.75
C ALA A 95 38.26 63.24 8.99
N ASN A 96 38.66 64.51 8.85
CA ASN A 96 40.01 64.98 9.15
C ASN A 96 41.15 64.22 8.44
N GLY A 97 40.92 63.73 7.21
CA GLY A 97 41.93 62.99 6.44
C GLY A 97 42.08 61.52 6.85
N ASN A 98 41.28 61.01 7.79
CA ASN A 98 41.26 59.60 8.15
C ASN A 98 40.53 58.76 7.09
N GLU A 99 41.12 57.62 6.74
CA GLU A 99 40.54 56.63 5.83
C GLU A 99 39.52 55.75 6.56
N LEU A 100 38.55 55.20 5.81
CA LEU A 100 37.58 54.26 6.38
C LEU A 100 38.26 52.93 6.70
N SER A 101 37.92 52.36 7.84
CA SER A 101 38.48 51.09 8.28
C SER A 101 38.11 49.89 7.42
N SER A 102 37.13 50.04 6.54
CA SER A 102 36.68 48.96 5.66
C SER A 102 36.88 49.37 4.21
N SER A 103 37.50 48.49 3.43
CA SER A 103 37.63 48.69 1.99
C SER A 103 36.24 48.76 1.34
N SER A 104 36.17 49.29 0.11
CA SER A 104 35.02 49.01 -0.75
C SER A 104 34.84 47.50 -0.91
N VAL A 105 33.59 47.05 -1.05
CA VAL A 105 33.31 45.63 -1.32
C VAL A 105 33.82 45.26 -2.71
N ARG A 106 34.50 44.11 -2.77
CA ARG A 106 34.96 43.49 -4.01
C ARG A 106 34.32 42.11 -4.13
N TYR A 107 34.39 41.54 -5.32
CA TYR A 107 33.67 40.31 -5.64
C TYR A 107 34.61 39.23 -6.14
N VAL A 108 34.46 38.01 -5.60
CA VAL A 108 34.91 36.78 -6.25
C VAL A 108 33.75 36.23 -7.04
N GLU A 109 33.92 36.14 -8.36
CA GLU A 109 32.88 35.64 -9.26
C GLU A 109 33.06 34.14 -9.48
N VAL A 110 31.99 33.37 -9.23
CA VAL A 110 31.95 31.92 -9.41
C VAL A 110 30.71 31.58 -10.20
N THR A 111 30.89 30.86 -11.31
CA THR A 111 29.79 30.29 -12.07
C THR A 111 29.70 28.81 -11.75
N ILE A 112 28.53 28.38 -11.28
CA ILE A 112 28.21 26.97 -11.05
C ILE A 112 27.30 26.53 -12.19
N THR A 113 27.71 25.50 -12.91
CA THR A 113 26.92 24.86 -13.98
C THR A 113 26.28 23.59 -13.43
N GLY A 114 25.00 23.42 -13.72
CA GLY A 114 24.22 22.26 -13.32
C GLY A 114 24.62 20.97 -14.04
N THR A 115 24.42 19.85 -13.36
CA THR A 115 24.39 18.50 -13.94
C THR A 115 22.95 18.01 -14.02
N ASN A 116 22.72 16.86 -14.66
CA ASN A 116 21.42 16.19 -14.61
C ASN A 116 21.58 15.04 -13.63
N ASP A 117 20.78 15.05 -12.57
CA ASP A 117 20.98 14.13 -11.46
C ASP A 117 20.12 12.87 -11.58
N ASN A 118 19.19 12.81 -12.54
CA ASN A 118 18.30 11.70 -12.91
C ASN A 118 17.61 10.98 -11.74
N PRO A 119 16.32 10.69 -11.83
CA PRO A 119 15.67 9.89 -10.80
C PRO A 119 16.18 8.44 -10.79
N ILE A 120 16.11 7.82 -9.62
CA ILE A 120 16.29 6.36 -9.45
C ILE A 120 14.94 5.77 -9.06
N LEU A 121 14.44 4.87 -9.91
CA LEU A 121 13.18 4.16 -9.72
C LEU A 121 13.38 2.80 -9.04
N VAL A 122 12.44 2.38 -8.20
CA VAL A 122 12.50 1.15 -7.41
C VAL A 122 11.15 0.44 -7.42
N ASN A 123 11.08 -0.69 -8.14
CA ASN A 123 9.86 -1.52 -8.21
C ASN A 123 9.11 -1.70 -6.89
N ASP A 124 7.79 -1.58 -6.98
CA ASP A 124 6.87 -1.67 -5.87
C ASP A 124 6.29 -3.06 -5.65
N THR A 125 6.01 -3.34 -4.39
CA THR A 125 5.18 -4.47 -3.97
C THR A 125 4.16 -4.02 -2.94
N ALA A 126 2.92 -4.49 -3.06
CA ALA A 126 1.87 -4.21 -2.10
C ALA A 126 1.07 -5.48 -1.77
N ARG A 127 0.58 -5.55 -0.54
CA ARG A 127 -0.37 -6.57 -0.09
C ARG A 127 -1.59 -5.89 0.50
N ILE A 128 -2.75 -6.49 0.27
CA ILE A 128 -4.01 -6.06 0.89
C ILE A 128 -4.88 -7.28 1.13
N GLN A 129 -5.70 -7.28 2.17
CA GLN A 129 -6.76 -8.27 2.31
C GLN A 129 -7.83 -8.06 1.24
N GLU A 130 -8.50 -9.12 0.80
CA GLU A 130 -9.66 -8.95 -0.07
C GLU A 130 -10.74 -8.05 0.55
N ASP A 131 -11.67 -7.59 -0.29
CA ASP A 131 -12.74 -6.64 0.07
C ASP A 131 -12.30 -5.26 0.57
N ASN A 132 -11.00 -4.98 0.58
CA ASN A 132 -10.44 -3.72 1.02
C ASN A 132 -9.88 -2.89 -0.14
N LEU A 133 -9.94 -1.57 0.01
CA LEU A 133 -9.34 -0.62 -0.92
C LEU A 133 -7.86 -0.43 -0.59
N LEU A 134 -6.98 -0.68 -1.57
CA LEU A 134 -5.56 -0.34 -1.47
C LEU A 134 -5.37 1.10 -1.96
N ALA A 135 -4.71 1.93 -1.16
CA ALA A 135 -4.28 3.27 -1.55
C ALA A 135 -2.81 3.47 -1.15
N ALA A 136 -1.97 3.80 -2.13
CA ALA A 136 -0.53 3.98 -1.93
C ALA A 136 0.05 4.93 -3.00
N ASN A 137 1.38 5.10 -3.00
CA ASN A 137 2.08 5.92 -3.98
C ASN A 137 3.36 5.22 -4.45
N LEU A 138 3.53 5.11 -5.77
CA LEU A 138 4.69 4.51 -6.44
C LEU A 138 5.99 5.21 -6.03
N PHE A 139 5.98 6.54 -5.97
CA PHE A 139 7.20 7.34 -5.75
C PHE A 139 7.65 7.39 -4.29
N SER A 140 7.13 6.53 -3.40
CA SER A 140 7.41 6.58 -1.96
C SER A 140 8.80 6.09 -1.60
N ASN A 141 9.36 5.18 -2.40
CA ASN A 141 10.68 4.56 -2.26
C ASN A 141 11.67 5.02 -3.35
N ASP A 142 11.24 5.89 -4.26
CA ASP A 142 12.05 6.46 -5.32
C ASP A 142 12.85 7.68 -4.87
N THR A 143 13.87 8.02 -5.67
CA THR A 143 14.54 9.32 -5.58
C THR A 143 14.10 10.21 -6.73
N ASN A 144 13.64 11.41 -6.40
CA ASN A 144 13.27 12.40 -7.41
C ASN A 144 14.51 13.02 -8.05
N ASP A 145 14.37 13.46 -9.29
CA ASP A 145 15.31 14.42 -9.86
C ASP A 145 15.17 15.75 -9.11
N ILE A 146 16.26 16.24 -8.54
CA ILE A 146 16.23 17.44 -7.70
C ILE A 146 16.40 18.72 -8.54
N ASP A 147 16.63 18.57 -9.85
CA ASP A 147 16.68 19.65 -10.83
C ASP A 147 15.42 20.52 -10.82
N PHE A 148 15.62 21.83 -10.94
CA PHE A 148 14.53 22.79 -10.89
C PHE A 148 13.49 22.57 -12.00
N GLY A 149 12.24 22.38 -11.58
CA GLY A 149 11.09 22.21 -12.48
C GLY A 149 10.86 20.75 -12.87
N GLU A 150 11.64 19.83 -12.33
CA GLU A 150 11.53 18.41 -12.57
C GLU A 150 10.81 17.71 -11.42
N LYS A 151 9.99 16.72 -11.76
CA LYS A 151 9.25 15.91 -10.80
C LYS A 151 8.89 14.57 -11.42
N LEU A 152 9.10 13.50 -10.67
CA LEU A 152 8.54 12.19 -11.00
C LEU A 152 7.07 12.31 -11.39
N THR A 153 6.78 11.82 -12.60
CA THR A 153 5.47 11.90 -13.24
C THR A 153 5.16 10.58 -13.92
N VAL A 154 4.03 9.98 -13.57
CA VAL A 154 3.51 8.82 -14.32
C VAL A 154 2.93 9.30 -15.64
N GLU A 155 3.43 8.75 -16.75
CA GLU A 155 3.01 9.10 -18.10
C GLU A 155 2.01 8.08 -18.66
N SER A 156 2.23 6.81 -18.35
CA SER A 156 1.36 5.71 -18.74
C SER A 156 1.62 4.48 -17.88
N TYR A 157 0.71 3.53 -17.93
CA TYR A 157 0.92 2.20 -17.37
C TYR A 157 0.32 1.15 -18.30
N SER A 158 0.72 -0.10 -18.13
CA SER A 158 0.16 -1.21 -18.87
C SER A 158 -0.24 -2.37 -17.97
N ILE A 159 -1.33 -3.02 -18.33
CA ILE A 159 -1.87 -4.21 -17.67
C ILE A 159 -2.08 -5.24 -18.78
N ASN A 160 -1.53 -6.44 -18.63
CA ASN A 160 -1.62 -7.50 -19.65
C ASN A 160 -1.22 -7.02 -21.06
N GLY A 161 -0.21 -6.16 -21.15
CA GLY A 161 0.27 -5.58 -22.42
C GLY A 161 -0.62 -4.48 -23.03
N THR A 162 -1.75 -4.12 -22.41
CA THR A 162 -2.59 -2.99 -22.85
C THR A 162 -2.14 -1.71 -22.14
N SER A 163 -1.76 -0.68 -22.90
CA SER A 163 -1.29 0.60 -22.35
C SER A 163 -2.42 1.62 -22.13
N TYR A 164 -2.35 2.34 -21.02
CA TYR A 164 -3.25 3.41 -20.63
C TYR A 164 -2.44 4.69 -20.37
N LEU A 165 -2.82 5.78 -21.03
CA LEU A 165 -2.21 7.09 -20.80
C LEU A 165 -2.72 7.66 -19.47
N VAL A 166 -1.81 8.29 -18.73
CA VAL A 166 -2.09 9.01 -17.50
C VAL A 166 -2.09 10.50 -17.82
N THR A 167 -3.17 11.19 -17.46
CA THR A 167 -3.24 12.64 -17.63
C THR A 167 -2.59 13.35 -16.44
N VAL A 168 -1.95 14.50 -16.70
CA VAL A 168 -1.22 15.27 -15.68
C VAL A 168 -2.15 15.90 -14.62
N ALA A 169 -3.47 15.87 -14.84
CA ALA A 169 -4.46 16.33 -13.86
C ALA A 169 -4.70 15.26 -12.78
N THR A 170 -4.14 15.49 -11.58
CA THR A 170 -4.34 14.64 -10.39
C THR A 170 -5.84 14.40 -10.13
N GLY A 171 -6.22 13.13 -9.89
CA GLY A 171 -7.59 12.74 -9.53
C GLY A 171 -8.61 12.76 -10.69
N SER A 172 -8.17 12.99 -11.93
CA SER A 172 -9.05 12.95 -13.12
C SER A 172 -8.96 11.65 -13.91
N ASN A 173 -8.05 10.73 -13.54
CA ASN A 173 -7.92 9.47 -14.25
C ASN A 173 -9.05 8.50 -13.87
N THR A 174 -9.46 7.70 -14.85
CA THR A 174 -10.56 6.74 -14.71
C THR A 174 -10.04 5.37 -14.32
N ALA A 175 -10.79 4.67 -13.47
CA ALA A 175 -10.50 3.30 -13.12
C ALA A 175 -10.43 2.42 -14.37
N LYS A 176 -9.41 1.56 -14.44
CA LYS A 176 -9.25 0.53 -15.47
C LYS A 176 -9.43 -0.84 -14.85
N ASP A 177 -10.18 -1.68 -15.53
CA ASP A 177 -10.36 -3.06 -15.10
C ASP A 177 -9.05 -3.82 -15.19
N VAL A 178 -8.75 -4.58 -14.15
CA VAL A 178 -7.66 -5.55 -14.13
C VAL A 178 -8.28 -6.92 -14.33
N THR A 179 -7.74 -7.69 -15.28
CA THR A 179 -8.31 -8.97 -15.67
C THR A 179 -7.29 -10.10 -15.63
N ILE A 180 -7.74 -11.32 -15.38
CA ILE A 180 -7.02 -12.57 -15.62
C ILE A 180 -7.90 -13.40 -16.54
N ASP A 181 -7.36 -13.85 -17.68
CA ASP A 181 -8.09 -14.63 -18.69
C ASP A 181 -9.49 -14.05 -19.05
N THR A 182 -9.58 -12.72 -19.15
CA THR A 182 -10.81 -11.93 -19.41
C THR A 182 -11.78 -11.76 -18.24
N VAL A 183 -11.57 -12.43 -17.11
CA VAL A 183 -12.34 -12.23 -15.88
C VAL A 183 -11.81 -11.01 -15.14
N LYS A 184 -12.70 -10.11 -14.72
CA LYS A 184 -12.33 -8.93 -13.94
C LYS A 184 -12.07 -9.34 -12.48
N ILE A 185 -10.86 -9.08 -12.01
CA ILE A 185 -10.44 -9.34 -10.63
C ILE A 185 -10.36 -8.06 -9.78
N GLY A 186 -10.42 -6.89 -10.41
CA GLY A 186 -10.36 -5.62 -9.71
C GLY A 186 -10.34 -4.44 -10.66
N SER A 187 -10.11 -3.26 -10.11
CA SER A 187 -9.91 -2.04 -10.87
C SER A 187 -8.83 -1.18 -10.25
N ILE A 188 -8.02 -0.53 -11.08
CA ILE A 188 -6.94 0.34 -10.66
C ILE A 188 -7.08 1.75 -11.24
N VAL A 189 -6.78 2.75 -10.43
CA VAL A 189 -6.56 4.14 -10.83
C VAL A 189 -5.11 4.46 -10.52
N ILE A 190 -4.35 4.96 -11.50
CA ILE A 190 -3.00 5.51 -11.29
C ILE A 190 -3.01 6.98 -11.71
N ASN A 191 -2.45 7.85 -10.88
CA ASN A 191 -2.34 9.29 -11.10
C ASN A 191 -0.92 9.69 -11.49
N SER A 192 -0.81 10.86 -12.11
CA SER A 192 0.48 11.42 -12.55
C SER A 192 1.45 11.66 -11.39
N ASP A 193 0.96 11.88 -10.17
CA ASP A 193 1.78 12.08 -8.97
C ASP A 193 2.22 10.78 -8.26
N GLY A 194 2.03 9.64 -8.92
CA GLY A 194 2.36 8.31 -8.41
C GLY A 194 1.30 7.73 -7.47
N SER A 195 0.30 8.52 -7.02
CA SER A 195 -0.77 7.98 -6.19
C SER A 195 -1.62 7.00 -6.99
N TYR A 196 -1.93 5.86 -6.37
CA TYR A 196 -2.81 4.86 -6.99
C TYR A 196 -3.78 4.26 -5.98
N THR A 197 -4.90 3.79 -6.51
CA THR A 197 -5.86 2.98 -5.77
C THR A 197 -6.15 1.69 -6.51
N PHE A 198 -6.17 0.56 -5.81
CA PHE A 198 -6.64 -0.71 -6.34
C PHE A 198 -7.82 -1.22 -5.51
N THR A 199 -8.91 -1.54 -6.18
CA THR A 199 -10.11 -2.13 -5.57
C THR A 199 -10.30 -3.53 -6.16
N PRO A 200 -10.05 -4.61 -5.41
CA PRO A 200 -10.37 -5.95 -5.88
C PRO A 200 -11.89 -6.08 -6.09
N VAL A 201 -12.29 -7.01 -6.96
CA VAL A 201 -13.66 -7.52 -6.95
C VAL A 201 -13.89 -8.22 -5.61
N ALA A 202 -15.13 -8.18 -5.12
CA ALA A 202 -15.46 -8.82 -3.85
C ALA A 202 -15.04 -10.30 -3.87
N ASN A 203 -14.43 -10.75 -2.79
CA ASN A 203 -13.96 -12.12 -2.57
C ASN A 203 -12.86 -12.59 -3.54
N PHE A 204 -12.18 -11.68 -4.26
CA PHE A 204 -11.02 -12.07 -5.04
C PHE A 204 -9.77 -12.02 -4.17
N SER A 205 -9.07 -13.14 -4.08
CA SER A 205 -7.75 -13.28 -3.52
C SER A 205 -6.73 -13.72 -4.59
N GLY A 206 -5.44 -13.56 -4.32
CA GLY A 206 -4.37 -14.00 -5.20
C GLY A 206 -3.54 -12.90 -5.84
N LYS A 207 -2.75 -13.25 -6.86
CA LYS A 207 -1.77 -12.34 -7.46
C LYS A 207 -2.39 -11.54 -8.59
N VAL A 208 -2.28 -10.21 -8.50
CA VAL A 208 -2.66 -9.30 -9.57
C VAL A 208 -1.60 -9.33 -10.69
N PRO A 209 -1.99 -9.30 -11.98
CA PRO A 209 -1.03 -9.15 -13.08
C PRO A 209 -0.05 -8.00 -12.84
N GLU A 210 1.22 -8.21 -13.18
CA GLU A 210 2.24 -7.17 -13.03
C GLU A 210 1.84 -5.93 -13.84
N ILE A 211 1.90 -4.77 -13.19
CA ILE A 211 1.61 -3.49 -13.82
C ILE A 211 2.93 -2.81 -14.11
N THR A 212 3.18 -2.52 -15.39
CA THR A 212 4.38 -1.81 -15.83
C THR A 212 4.04 -0.34 -16.00
N VAL A 213 4.73 0.53 -15.27
CA VAL A 213 4.51 1.98 -15.23
C VAL A 213 5.66 2.69 -15.93
N GLN A 214 5.33 3.65 -16.79
CA GLN A 214 6.29 4.52 -17.46
C GLN A 214 6.33 5.86 -16.74
N VAL A 215 7.51 6.21 -16.25
CA VAL A 215 7.75 7.36 -15.39
C VAL A 215 8.73 8.32 -16.07
N SER A 216 8.49 9.61 -15.93
CA SER A 216 9.39 10.67 -16.40
C SER A 216 9.73 11.65 -15.27
N ASN A 217 10.66 12.56 -15.53
CA ASN A 217 10.94 13.71 -14.66
C ASN A 217 9.99 14.91 -14.93
N GLY A 218 8.86 14.70 -15.61
CA GLY A 218 7.83 15.72 -15.84
C GLY A 218 8.17 16.74 -16.94
N LEU A 219 9.34 16.63 -17.55
CA LEU A 219 9.72 17.45 -18.70
C LEU A 219 8.97 17.03 -19.97
N ALA A 220 8.76 17.99 -20.89
CA ALA A 220 8.16 17.73 -22.19
C ALA A 220 8.98 16.73 -23.02
N SER A 221 8.32 15.89 -23.83
CA SER A 221 8.96 14.82 -24.63
C SER A 221 10.07 15.29 -25.59
N THR A 222 10.07 16.57 -25.97
CA THR A 222 11.11 17.19 -26.81
C THR A 222 12.31 17.73 -26.03
N ASN A 223 12.27 17.72 -24.69
CA ASN A 223 13.35 18.20 -23.86
C ASN A 223 14.51 17.19 -23.84
N PRO A 224 15.75 17.58 -24.19
CA PRO A 224 16.89 16.67 -24.22
C PRO A 224 17.29 16.11 -22.84
N ASN A 225 16.85 16.74 -21.76
CA ASN A 225 17.14 16.33 -20.38
C ASN A 225 16.02 15.44 -19.81
N ARG A 226 15.04 15.06 -20.62
CA ARG A 226 13.92 14.26 -20.15
C ARG A 226 14.37 12.85 -19.80
N PHE A 227 14.18 12.48 -18.53
CA PHE A 227 14.28 11.10 -18.09
C PHE A 227 13.05 10.29 -18.52
N ASN A 228 13.28 9.02 -18.88
CA ASN A 228 12.23 8.01 -19.02
C ASN A 228 12.69 6.72 -18.38
N GLY A 229 11.90 6.22 -17.45
CA GLY A 229 12.15 4.98 -16.77
C GLY A 229 10.91 4.12 -16.73
N GLU A 230 11.16 2.85 -16.45
CA GLU A 230 10.13 1.85 -16.22
C GLU A 230 10.19 1.39 -14.78
N GLU A 231 9.02 1.22 -14.18
CA GLU A 231 8.82 0.67 -12.85
C GLU A 231 7.75 -0.42 -12.89
N LYS A 232 7.87 -1.42 -12.02
CA LYS A 232 6.90 -2.51 -11.89
C LYS A 232 6.18 -2.42 -10.55
N LEU A 233 4.86 -2.53 -10.59
CA LEU A 233 4.00 -2.68 -9.42
C LEU A 233 3.45 -4.10 -9.37
N ASN A 234 3.76 -4.80 -8.28
CA ASN A 234 3.23 -6.15 -7.98
C ASN A 234 2.27 -6.09 -6.78
N ILE A 235 0.99 -6.36 -7.00
CA ILE A 235 -0.03 -6.41 -5.94
C ILE A 235 -0.40 -7.87 -5.65
N THR A 236 -0.51 -8.22 -4.38
CA THR A 236 -1.11 -9.49 -3.92
C THR A 236 -2.33 -9.17 -3.06
N VAL A 237 -3.43 -9.86 -3.32
CA VAL A 237 -4.62 -9.82 -2.47
C VAL A 237 -4.61 -11.06 -1.58
N ASP A 238 -4.67 -10.86 -0.28
CA ASP A 238 -4.61 -11.91 0.74
C ASP A 238 -6.02 -12.44 1.03
N PRO A 239 -6.22 -13.76 1.01
CA PRO A 239 -7.53 -14.38 1.28
C PRO A 239 -7.95 -14.16 2.73
N VAL A 240 -9.26 -14.05 2.93
CA VAL A 240 -9.90 -13.84 4.23
C VAL A 240 -11.12 -14.75 4.32
N SER A 241 -11.05 -15.76 5.20
CA SER A 241 -12.23 -16.57 5.49
C SER A 241 -13.38 -15.72 6.02
N ASP A 242 -14.46 -15.70 5.26
CA ASP A 242 -15.80 -15.30 5.65
C ASP A 242 -16.46 -16.37 6.51
N GLY A 243 -17.61 -15.97 7.04
CA GLY A 243 -18.47 -16.86 7.80
C GLY A 243 -19.61 -17.36 6.92
N PRO A 244 -20.03 -18.63 7.10
CA PRO A 244 -21.11 -19.18 6.31
C PRO A 244 -22.45 -18.54 6.69
N GLY A 245 -23.24 -18.14 5.70
CA GLY A 245 -24.57 -17.58 5.94
C GLY A 245 -25.50 -18.60 6.62
N LEU A 246 -26.00 -18.25 7.82
CA LEU A 246 -26.96 -19.05 8.57
C LEU A 246 -28.24 -18.26 8.83
N THR A 247 -29.40 -18.90 8.62
CA THR A 247 -30.70 -18.33 8.96
C THR A 247 -31.15 -18.84 10.33
N ALA A 248 -31.43 -17.93 11.26
CA ALA A 248 -32.06 -18.30 12.53
C ALA A 248 -33.53 -18.67 12.29
N VAL A 249 -33.97 -19.73 12.96
CA VAL A 249 -35.35 -20.22 12.89
C VAL A 249 -35.84 -20.39 14.32
N SER A 250 -37.15 -20.31 14.53
CA SER A 250 -37.76 -20.66 15.81
C SER A 250 -39.02 -21.44 15.54
N VAL A 251 -39.14 -22.60 16.16
CA VAL A 251 -40.30 -23.47 16.03
C VAL A 251 -40.86 -23.83 17.41
N SER A 252 -42.17 -23.94 17.53
CA SER A 252 -42.88 -24.37 18.73
C SER A 252 -43.73 -25.60 18.41
N THR A 253 -43.74 -26.57 19.31
CA THR A 253 -44.53 -27.79 19.19
C THR A 253 -45.04 -28.18 20.59
N PRO A 254 -46.21 -28.83 20.71
CA PRO A 254 -46.58 -29.50 21.95
C PRO A 254 -45.52 -30.52 22.36
N GLU A 255 -45.49 -30.86 23.65
CA GLU A 255 -44.62 -31.93 24.14
C GLU A 255 -44.90 -33.24 23.38
N ASP A 256 -43.86 -34.06 23.25
CA ASP A 256 -43.88 -35.36 22.58
C ASP A 256 -44.37 -35.34 21.12
N THR A 257 -44.45 -34.15 20.51
CA THR A 257 -44.95 -33.97 19.16
C THR A 257 -43.79 -33.66 18.22
N LYS A 258 -43.66 -34.49 17.19
CA LYS A 258 -42.69 -34.31 16.11
C LYS A 258 -42.87 -32.95 15.43
N VAL A 259 -41.78 -32.25 15.15
CA VAL A 259 -41.79 -30.91 14.54
C VAL A 259 -40.67 -30.74 13.53
N ALA A 260 -40.96 -30.09 12.41
CA ALA A 260 -39.93 -29.67 11.46
C ALA A 260 -39.07 -28.58 12.07
N LEU A 261 -37.75 -28.72 11.97
CA LEU A 261 -36.80 -27.73 12.49
C LEU A 261 -36.69 -26.49 11.60
N GLY A 262 -37.12 -26.58 10.34
CA GLY A 262 -37.08 -25.49 9.37
C GLY A 262 -35.66 -25.06 8.99
N LEU A 263 -34.67 -25.92 9.23
CA LEU A 263 -33.26 -25.65 8.94
C LEU A 263 -33.03 -25.28 7.48
N LYS A 264 -32.03 -24.42 7.26
CA LYS A 264 -31.47 -24.15 5.94
C LYS A 264 -30.01 -24.52 5.93
N ALA A 265 -29.58 -25.18 4.85
CA ALA A 265 -28.18 -25.51 4.68
C ALA A 265 -27.36 -24.21 4.64
N PRO A 266 -26.14 -24.18 5.23
CA PRO A 266 -25.30 -23.00 5.20
C PRO A 266 -25.02 -22.54 3.76
N THR A 267 -24.96 -21.23 3.56
CA THR A 267 -24.51 -20.64 2.29
C THR A 267 -23.05 -20.24 2.39
N ILE A 268 -22.31 -20.46 1.30
CA ILE A 268 -20.90 -20.09 1.16
C ILE A 268 -20.84 -18.72 0.48
N THR A 269 -20.04 -17.81 1.02
CA THR A 269 -19.94 -16.44 0.51
C THR A 269 -19.08 -16.43 -0.75
N ASP A 270 -17.86 -16.98 -0.67
CA ASP A 270 -17.00 -17.14 -1.83
C ASP A 270 -16.98 -18.57 -2.39
N LYS A 271 -17.92 -18.87 -3.28
CA LYS A 271 -18.07 -20.23 -3.81
C LYS A 271 -17.20 -20.51 -5.04
N THR A 272 -16.70 -19.49 -5.73
CA THR A 272 -16.21 -19.58 -7.09
C THR A 272 -14.86 -18.91 -7.22
N ASP A 273 -13.91 -19.63 -7.80
CA ASP A 273 -12.68 -19.04 -8.32
C ASP A 273 -13.00 -17.92 -9.34
N LEU A 274 -12.54 -16.70 -9.03
CA LEU A 274 -12.77 -15.47 -9.77
C LEU A 274 -11.60 -15.10 -10.72
N ASP A 275 -10.55 -15.90 -10.85
CA ASP A 275 -9.43 -15.58 -11.76
C ASP A 275 -9.48 -16.22 -13.15
N GLY A 276 -10.53 -17.00 -13.43
CA GLY A 276 -10.76 -17.63 -14.73
C GLY A 276 -10.58 -19.15 -14.69
N THR A 277 -10.12 -19.75 -15.80
CA THR A 277 -10.06 -21.21 -15.93
C THR A 277 -8.65 -21.80 -15.93
N SER A 278 -7.60 -20.96 -15.86
CA SER A 278 -6.24 -21.38 -16.19
C SER A 278 -5.21 -21.24 -15.08
N ASN A 279 -5.43 -20.38 -14.09
CA ASN A 279 -4.44 -20.11 -13.04
C ASN A 279 -5.15 -19.83 -11.71
N PHE A 280 -5.80 -20.86 -11.16
CA PHE A 280 -6.45 -20.91 -9.83
C PHE A 280 -5.54 -20.37 -8.68
N THR A 281 -5.41 -19.07 -8.62
CA THR A 281 -4.71 -18.25 -7.64
C THR A 281 -5.69 -17.61 -6.66
N ASP A 282 -6.96 -17.49 -7.04
CA ASP A 282 -8.06 -17.19 -6.14
C ASP A 282 -8.41 -18.42 -5.31
N ASN A 283 -8.65 -18.17 -4.02
CA ASN A 283 -8.89 -19.20 -3.03
C ASN A 283 -10.37 -19.21 -2.70
N PRO A 284 -11.16 -20.15 -3.25
CA PRO A 284 -12.55 -20.23 -2.91
C PRO A 284 -12.74 -20.75 -1.49
N GLU A 285 -13.94 -20.55 -0.97
CA GLU A 285 -14.34 -21.02 0.34
C GLU A 285 -15.15 -22.31 0.29
N ARG A 286 -15.00 -23.09 1.37
CA ARG A 286 -15.71 -24.34 1.62
C ARG A 286 -16.03 -24.46 3.10
N ILE A 287 -17.15 -25.12 3.42
CA ILE A 287 -17.50 -25.37 4.82
C ILE A 287 -16.94 -26.70 5.34
N GLY A 288 -16.70 -26.76 6.64
CA GLY A 288 -16.53 -27.99 7.39
C GLY A 288 -17.86 -28.71 7.67
N LEU A 289 -17.84 -29.65 8.61
CA LEU A 289 -19.07 -30.29 9.07
C LEU A 289 -19.97 -29.30 9.81
N ILE A 290 -21.28 -29.41 9.57
CA ILE A 290 -22.27 -28.66 10.34
C ILE A 290 -22.35 -29.29 11.72
N THR A 291 -22.35 -28.48 12.78
CA THR A 291 -22.52 -28.96 14.15
C THR A 291 -23.87 -28.53 14.68
N LEU A 292 -24.68 -29.51 15.09
CA LEU A 292 -25.87 -29.31 15.90
C LEU A 292 -25.53 -29.60 17.36
N SER A 293 -25.71 -28.61 18.22
CA SER A 293 -25.46 -28.70 19.67
C SER A 293 -26.74 -28.43 20.45
N GLY A 294 -26.85 -29.00 21.65
CA GLY A 294 -28.04 -28.85 22.50
C GLY A 294 -29.22 -29.74 22.10
N VAL A 295 -29.03 -30.71 21.20
CA VAL A 295 -30.03 -31.75 20.92
C VAL A 295 -30.09 -32.73 22.11
N PRO A 296 -31.20 -32.81 22.87
CA PRO A 296 -31.23 -33.58 24.11
C PRO A 296 -31.00 -35.08 23.91
N ASN A 297 -30.45 -35.74 24.94
CA ASN A 297 -30.38 -37.20 24.97
C ASN A 297 -31.78 -37.81 24.87
N GLY A 298 -31.93 -38.82 24.02
CA GLY A 298 -33.20 -39.50 23.74
C GLY A 298 -34.11 -38.80 22.73
N ALA A 299 -33.75 -37.60 22.25
CA ALA A 299 -34.51 -36.96 21.17
C ALA A 299 -34.23 -37.67 19.84
N VAL A 300 -35.24 -37.80 18.98
CA VAL A 300 -35.12 -38.49 17.68
C VAL A 300 -35.14 -37.47 16.55
N LEU A 301 -34.07 -37.43 15.76
CA LEU A 301 -34.00 -36.71 14.50
C LEU A 301 -34.47 -37.63 13.38
N SER A 302 -35.49 -37.22 12.63
CA SER A 302 -36.04 -37.96 11.48
C SER A 302 -35.77 -37.21 10.19
N TYR A 303 -35.27 -37.92 9.16
CA TYR A 303 -34.95 -37.37 7.86
C TYR A 303 -35.07 -38.46 6.79
N GLY A 304 -35.77 -38.16 5.69
CA GLY A 304 -36.11 -39.16 4.68
C GLY A 304 -36.82 -40.37 5.32
N SER A 305 -36.30 -41.57 5.07
CA SER A 305 -36.76 -42.82 5.69
C SER A 305 -35.93 -43.24 6.93
N THR A 306 -35.01 -42.38 7.38
CA THR A 306 -34.03 -42.68 8.42
C THR A 306 -34.35 -41.92 9.71
N SER A 307 -33.88 -42.45 10.84
CA SER A 307 -33.90 -41.74 12.11
C SER A 307 -32.62 -41.94 12.90
N PHE A 308 -32.28 -40.95 13.73
CA PHE A 308 -31.13 -40.95 14.63
C PHE A 308 -31.59 -40.55 16.02
N THR A 309 -31.26 -41.36 17.04
CA THR A 309 -31.53 -41.03 18.45
C THR A 309 -30.31 -40.34 19.04
N SER A 310 -30.48 -39.09 19.49
CA SER A 310 -29.41 -38.30 20.09
C SER A 310 -28.95 -38.88 21.43
N THR A 311 -27.64 -38.86 21.65
CA THR A 311 -27.02 -39.20 22.94
C THR A 311 -26.75 -37.98 23.83
N GLY A 312 -27.18 -36.78 23.39
CA GLY A 312 -26.91 -35.51 24.07
C GLY A 312 -25.57 -34.86 23.70
N ASN A 313 -24.72 -35.56 22.93
CA ASN A 313 -23.48 -35.01 22.39
C ASN A 313 -23.74 -34.13 21.16
N ASN A 314 -22.73 -33.35 20.76
CA ASN A 314 -22.77 -32.62 19.49
C ASN A 314 -22.94 -33.61 18.33
N ILE A 315 -23.80 -33.26 17.38
CA ILE A 315 -24.06 -34.04 16.18
C ILE A 315 -23.40 -33.30 15.03
N THR A 316 -22.41 -33.93 14.40
CA THR A 316 -21.79 -33.42 13.17
C THR A 316 -22.51 -33.98 11.95
N VAL A 317 -22.89 -33.10 11.02
CA VAL A 317 -23.65 -33.45 9.82
C VAL A 317 -22.83 -33.15 8.58
N LEU A 318 -22.72 -34.14 7.70
CA LEU A 318 -22.21 -33.99 6.33
C LEU A 318 -23.39 -33.94 5.36
N ILE A 319 -23.48 -32.86 4.58
CA ILE A 319 -24.43 -32.78 3.46
C ILE A 319 -23.79 -33.45 2.25
N SER A 320 -24.32 -34.61 1.82
CA SER A 320 -23.74 -35.42 0.73
C SER A 320 -23.64 -34.66 -0.58
N ASP A 321 -24.66 -33.86 -0.90
CA ASP A 321 -24.75 -33.13 -2.17
C ASP A 321 -23.65 -32.06 -2.23
N PHE A 322 -23.30 -31.47 -1.09
CA PHE A 322 -22.21 -30.50 -1.00
C PHE A 322 -20.84 -31.12 -1.29
N VAL A 323 -20.66 -32.43 -1.10
CA VAL A 323 -19.41 -33.10 -1.49
C VAL A 323 -19.27 -33.09 -3.02
N THR A 324 -20.34 -33.47 -3.73
CA THR A 324 -20.33 -33.51 -5.21
C THR A 324 -20.32 -32.12 -5.84
N GLU A 325 -20.89 -31.13 -5.16
CA GLU A 325 -20.83 -29.71 -5.57
C GLU A 325 -19.49 -29.06 -5.23
N GLY A 326 -18.58 -29.78 -4.57
CA GLY A 326 -17.32 -29.24 -4.09
C GLY A 326 -17.53 -28.07 -3.15
N LYS A 327 -18.37 -28.20 -2.13
CA LYS A 327 -18.68 -27.19 -1.10
C LYS A 327 -18.17 -27.56 0.30
N ILE A 328 -17.65 -28.78 0.44
CA ILE A 328 -17.05 -29.31 1.66
C ILE A 328 -15.55 -29.36 1.49
N ILE A 329 -14.79 -29.05 2.55
CA ILE A 329 -13.34 -29.23 2.58
C ILE A 329 -12.96 -30.71 2.33
N SER A 330 -11.79 -30.97 1.75
CA SER A 330 -11.36 -32.32 1.33
C SER A 330 -11.25 -33.32 2.49
N ASN A 331 -11.02 -32.85 3.71
CA ASN A 331 -10.89 -33.67 4.92
C ASN A 331 -11.73 -33.10 6.08
N PRO A 332 -13.07 -33.20 6.03
CA PRO A 332 -13.95 -32.56 7.00
C PRO A 332 -14.00 -33.27 8.36
N GLY A 333 -13.35 -34.43 8.49
CA GLY A 333 -13.46 -35.32 9.65
C GLY A 333 -14.61 -36.32 9.49
N THR A 334 -14.89 -37.10 10.55
CA THR A 334 -15.94 -38.13 10.54
C THR A 334 -17.28 -37.51 10.97
N PRO A 335 -18.32 -37.52 10.11
CA PRO A 335 -19.64 -37.05 10.50
C PRO A 335 -20.36 -38.05 11.41
N THR A 336 -21.22 -37.53 12.28
CA THR A 336 -22.19 -38.33 13.05
C THR A 336 -23.31 -38.81 12.13
N ILE A 337 -23.76 -37.95 11.22
CA ILE A 337 -24.82 -38.22 10.25
C ILE A 337 -24.41 -37.70 8.87
N THR A 338 -24.69 -38.49 7.84
CA THR A 338 -24.64 -38.04 6.44
C THR A 338 -26.06 -38.01 5.88
N MET A 339 -26.42 -36.93 5.20
CA MET A 339 -27.75 -36.75 4.59
C MET A 339 -27.68 -35.82 3.37
N THR A 340 -28.68 -35.86 2.51
CA THR A 340 -28.82 -34.91 1.39
C THR A 340 -29.20 -33.51 1.91
N LYS A 341 -29.05 -32.48 1.07
CA LYS A 341 -29.49 -31.12 1.41
C LYS A 341 -30.99 -31.09 1.69
N ALA A 342 -31.78 -31.79 0.88
CA ALA A 342 -33.24 -31.86 1.04
C ALA A 342 -33.64 -32.51 2.38
N GLU A 343 -32.93 -33.57 2.79
CA GLU A 343 -33.13 -34.21 4.09
C GLU A 343 -32.73 -33.30 5.26
N PHE A 344 -31.63 -32.55 5.12
CA PHE A 344 -31.21 -31.58 6.14
C PHE A 344 -32.23 -30.46 6.32
N GLU A 345 -32.73 -29.88 5.22
CA GLU A 345 -33.75 -28.83 5.28
C GLU A 345 -35.13 -29.35 5.69
N GLY A 346 -35.39 -30.65 5.51
CA GLY A 346 -36.58 -31.36 5.96
C GLY A 346 -36.43 -32.03 7.33
N LEU A 347 -35.36 -31.74 8.08
CA LEU A 347 -35.07 -32.43 9.35
C LEU A 347 -36.15 -32.16 10.39
N GLU A 348 -36.69 -33.24 10.96
CA GLU A 348 -37.71 -33.17 12.00
C GLU A 348 -37.17 -33.70 13.33
N LEU A 349 -37.59 -33.09 14.43
CA LEU A 349 -37.24 -33.47 15.78
C LEU A 349 -38.47 -34.03 16.50
N THR A 350 -38.34 -35.22 17.08
CA THR A 350 -39.26 -35.73 18.10
C THR A 350 -38.60 -35.54 19.46
N PRO A 351 -39.18 -34.73 20.37
CA PRO A 351 -38.63 -34.53 21.71
C PRO A 351 -38.52 -35.87 22.49
N PRO A 352 -37.63 -35.98 23.48
CA PRO A 352 -37.64 -37.13 24.38
C PRO A 352 -38.98 -37.21 25.10
N ARG A 353 -39.50 -38.43 25.25
CA ARG A 353 -40.81 -38.68 25.87
C ARG A 353 -40.91 -38.02 27.26
N ASP A 354 -42.04 -37.38 27.54
CA ASP A 354 -42.36 -36.73 28.81
C ASP A 354 -41.33 -35.63 29.22
N ASN A 355 -40.56 -35.11 28.26
CA ASN A 355 -39.58 -34.05 28.53
C ASN A 355 -40.21 -32.67 28.33
N ALA A 356 -40.51 -32.03 29.44
CA ALA A 356 -41.16 -30.74 29.47
C ALA A 356 -40.17 -29.56 29.68
N THR A 357 -38.93 -29.67 29.19
CA THR A 357 -37.92 -28.59 29.22
C THR A 357 -37.80 -27.90 27.87
N ASN A 358 -37.50 -26.60 27.87
CA ASN A 358 -37.28 -25.87 26.62
C ASN A 358 -36.00 -26.39 25.96
N ILE A 359 -36.11 -26.80 24.71
CA ILE A 359 -34.98 -27.29 23.93
C ILE A 359 -34.41 -26.12 23.12
N SER A 360 -33.12 -25.84 23.33
CA SER A 360 -32.35 -24.86 22.58
C SER A 360 -31.29 -25.59 21.76
N ILE A 361 -31.52 -25.69 20.45
CA ILE A 361 -30.55 -26.23 19.51
C ILE A 361 -29.81 -25.07 18.85
N ASN A 362 -28.49 -25.15 18.83
CA ASN A 362 -27.66 -24.23 18.06
C ASN A 362 -27.05 -24.97 16.87
N MET A 363 -27.15 -24.37 15.70
CA MET A 363 -26.43 -24.79 14.51
C MET A 363 -25.19 -23.92 14.34
N SER A 364 -24.07 -24.54 13.97
CA SER A 364 -22.87 -23.81 13.60
C SER A 364 -22.14 -24.51 12.46
N ALA A 365 -21.47 -23.73 11.62
CA ALA A 365 -20.54 -24.21 10.61
C ALA A 365 -19.34 -23.26 10.55
N THR A 366 -18.18 -23.82 10.21
CA THR A 366 -16.97 -23.04 9.93
C THR A 366 -16.72 -23.09 8.44
N GLU A 367 -16.46 -21.93 7.86
CA GLU A 367 -16.03 -21.75 6.50
C GLU A 367 -14.52 -21.56 6.45
N PHE A 368 -13.89 -22.07 5.40
CA PHE A 368 -12.45 -22.10 5.24
C PHE A 368 -12.08 -21.74 3.82
N GLU A 369 -11.01 -20.97 3.73
CA GLU A 369 -10.23 -20.78 2.53
C GLU A 369 -9.59 -22.09 2.09
N VAL A 370 -9.73 -22.46 0.82
CA VAL A 370 -9.16 -23.71 0.28
C VAL A 370 -8.33 -23.49 -0.97
N ASP A 371 -7.35 -24.37 -1.14
CA ASP A 371 -6.68 -24.53 -2.42
C ASP A 371 -7.57 -25.28 -3.44
N ASN A 372 -7.05 -25.44 -4.65
CA ASN A 372 -7.75 -26.10 -5.77
C ASN A 372 -8.15 -27.56 -5.48
N SER A 373 -7.52 -28.21 -4.51
CA SER A 373 -7.84 -29.58 -4.10
C SER A 373 -8.96 -29.63 -3.05
N GLY A 374 -9.45 -28.48 -2.60
CA GLY A 374 -10.38 -28.35 -1.49
C GLY A 374 -9.69 -28.47 -0.13
N SER A 375 -8.37 -28.42 -0.07
CA SER A 375 -7.62 -28.50 1.18
C SER A 375 -7.51 -27.12 1.82
N VAL A 376 -7.73 -27.05 3.12
CA VAL A 376 -7.71 -25.80 3.87
C VAL A 376 -6.35 -25.13 3.76
N ILE A 377 -6.35 -23.86 3.37
CA ILE A 377 -5.17 -23.01 3.28
C ILE A 377 -4.62 -22.76 4.68
N LYS A 378 -3.30 -22.76 4.78
CA LYS A 378 -2.57 -22.56 6.02
C LYS A 378 -1.64 -21.39 5.88
N VAL A 379 -1.47 -20.64 6.97
CA VAL A 379 -0.55 -19.50 7.02
C VAL A 379 0.47 -19.67 8.13
N ASP A 380 1.69 -19.22 7.87
CA ASP A 380 2.74 -19.15 8.89
C ASP A 380 2.49 -18.02 9.90
N SER A 381 3.41 -17.84 10.86
CA SER A 381 3.31 -16.80 11.89
C SER A 381 3.33 -15.37 11.34
N ASN A 382 3.73 -15.19 10.07
CA ASN A 382 3.77 -13.90 9.40
C ASN A 382 2.57 -13.70 8.45
N GLY A 383 1.59 -14.62 8.45
CA GLY A 383 0.41 -14.55 7.60
C GLY A 383 0.68 -14.99 6.15
N THR A 384 1.83 -15.60 5.86
CA THR A 384 2.16 -16.06 4.51
C THR A 384 1.56 -17.45 4.27
N ILE A 385 0.90 -17.66 3.14
CA ILE A 385 0.36 -18.97 2.74
C ILE A 385 1.50 -19.99 2.61
N VAL A 386 1.36 -21.14 3.27
CA VAL A 386 2.34 -22.24 3.25
C VAL A 386 1.67 -23.59 3.09
N THR A 387 2.40 -24.54 2.49
CA THR A 387 1.87 -25.87 2.14
C THR A 387 2.11 -26.93 3.23
N THR A 388 2.98 -26.68 4.22
CA THR A 388 3.27 -27.61 5.33
C THR A 388 3.61 -26.86 6.63
N GLY A 389 3.35 -27.49 7.79
CA GLY A 389 3.86 -27.01 9.10
C GLY A 389 3.13 -25.86 9.79
N ALA A 390 1.93 -25.49 9.33
CA ALA A 390 1.21 -24.29 9.79
C ALA A 390 -0.21 -24.53 10.28
N THR A 391 -0.78 -23.51 10.93
CA THR A 391 -2.20 -23.42 11.29
C THR A 391 -3.04 -23.04 10.07
N PRO A 392 -4.27 -23.57 9.94
CA PRO A 392 -5.25 -23.03 8.99
C PRO A 392 -5.32 -21.52 9.07
N LEU A 393 -5.48 -20.85 7.92
CA LEU A 393 -6.08 -19.52 7.93
C LEU A 393 -7.38 -19.64 8.75
N GLN A 394 -7.58 -18.76 9.73
CA GLN A 394 -8.65 -18.96 10.70
C GLN A 394 -9.99 -18.92 9.99
N GLY A 395 -10.61 -20.09 9.81
CA GLY A 395 -11.96 -20.18 9.31
C GLY A 395 -12.93 -19.44 10.24
N LEU A 396 -13.90 -18.71 9.67
CA LEU A 396 -14.84 -17.96 10.47
C LEU A 396 -16.04 -18.84 10.84
N LEU A 397 -16.34 -18.87 12.14
CA LEU A 397 -17.44 -19.65 12.69
C LEU A 397 -18.69 -18.77 12.80
N LEU A 398 -19.79 -19.19 12.18
CA LEU A 398 -21.10 -18.62 12.46
C LEU A 398 -21.99 -19.58 13.26
N ARG A 399 -22.84 -19.00 14.13
CA ARG A 399 -23.79 -19.74 14.98
C ARG A 399 -25.18 -19.13 14.84
N SER A 400 -26.19 -19.97 14.63
CA SER A 400 -27.60 -19.58 14.70
C SER A 400 -28.33 -20.37 15.79
N LYS A 401 -29.21 -19.67 16.52
CA LYS A 401 -30.14 -20.29 17.47
C LYS A 401 -31.40 -20.73 16.73
N LEU A 402 -31.83 -21.97 16.94
CA LEU A 402 -32.82 -22.63 16.09
C LEU A 402 -34.17 -22.91 16.77
N MET A 403 -34.23 -22.96 18.10
CA MET A 403 -35.45 -23.43 18.76
C MET A 403 -35.66 -22.87 20.16
N SER A 404 -36.94 -22.64 20.48
CA SER A 404 -37.49 -22.46 21.82
C SER A 404 -38.81 -23.23 21.88
N MET A 405 -38.79 -24.47 22.39
CA MET A 405 -40.04 -25.19 22.67
C MET A 405 -40.75 -24.56 23.87
N PHE A 406 -42.05 -24.32 23.76
CA PHE A 406 -42.88 -23.87 24.88
C PHE A 406 -43.56 -25.06 25.55
N LYS A 407 -43.64 -24.99 26.88
CA LYS A 407 -44.32 -25.94 27.77
C LYS A 407 -45.73 -25.43 28.06
N ARG A 408 -46.72 -26.30 27.81
CA ARG A 408 -48.17 -26.12 28.05
C ARG A 408 -48.88 -25.06 27.21
#